data_AF-A0A109G917-F1
#
_entry.id   AF-A0A109G917-F1
#
_cell.length_a   1.000
_cell.length_b   1.000
_cell.length_c   1.000
_cell.angle_alpha   90.00
_cell.angle_beta   90.00
_cell.angle_gamma   90.00
#
_symmetry.space_group_name_H-M   'P 1'
#
loop_
_entity.id
_entity.type
_entity.pdbx_description
1 polymer ?
#
loop_
_entity_poly.entity_id
_entity_poly.type
_entity_poly.pdbx_seq_one_letter_code
_entity_poly.pdbx_strand_id
1 'polypeptide(L)'
;MRKIYGIIVMTLLIFQVHPLHSVYAQEQQLKHKLIKETLLLTLNHEIEKTIFNYYGEVKQYSLYDIEIVNIEKVNGTFIIKMRVHTFNDAHNPPYGKETITFKMDGEGVSVISFQHEGDEWEKKINTFYNRVIFEIEKAFNLQLETYKKYNNEQLLYKADQQNNYKSLSNIIVRITTEILKADISSPYKNIITPISFVKGDQGYILFKRADGRNVVCTVEKENDEWKVVEMNYKTGKKLGSELLWYM
;
A
#
# COMPACT_ATOMS: atom_id res chain seq x y z
N MET A 1 -40.14 23.80 85.40
CA MET A 1 -38.83 23.77 84.71
C MET A 1 -39.03 23.18 83.32
N ARG A 2 -38.56 23.90 82.28
CA ARG A 2 -38.75 23.68 80.83
C ARG A 2 -38.02 22.41 80.36
N LYS A 3 -38.66 21.55 79.54
CA LYS A 3 -38.43 21.29 78.09
C LYS A 3 -36.92 21.16 77.73
N ILE A 4 -36.43 20.14 77.01
CA ILE A 4 -36.72 19.85 75.59
C ILE A 4 -36.21 18.43 75.26
N TYR A 5 -37.03 17.64 74.57
CA TYR A 5 -36.63 16.46 73.79
C TYR A 5 -36.12 16.91 72.42
N GLY A 6 -35.04 16.30 71.92
CA GLY A 6 -34.70 16.31 70.50
C GLY A 6 -33.23 16.54 70.20
N ILE A 7 -32.63 15.59 69.48
CA ILE A 7 -31.67 15.70 68.36
C ILE A 7 -31.48 14.23 67.92
N ILE A 8 -32.39 13.73 67.08
CA ILE A 8 -32.19 13.56 65.63
C ILE A 8 -30.93 12.73 65.34
N VAL A 9 -31.19 11.45 65.05
CA VAL A 9 -30.31 10.54 64.30
C VAL A 9 -29.89 11.25 63.01
N MET A 10 -28.65 11.76 62.99
CA MET A 10 -28.05 12.32 61.78
C MET A 10 -27.52 11.18 60.92
N THR A 11 -28.44 10.42 60.33
CA THR A 11 -28.22 9.74 59.06
C THR A 11 -28.03 10.80 57.97
N LEU A 12 -26.82 11.32 57.86
CA LEU A 12 -26.24 11.73 56.57
C LEU A 12 -25.53 10.45 56.10
N LEU A 13 -26.18 9.53 55.37
CA LEU A 13 -26.41 9.69 53.94
C LEU A 13 -25.40 10.66 53.32
N ILE A 14 -24.12 10.32 53.48
CA ILE A 14 -23.14 10.52 52.42
C ILE A 14 -23.70 9.70 51.24
N PHE A 15 -24.64 10.32 50.52
CA PHE A 15 -24.94 9.88 49.17
C PHE A 15 -23.59 9.89 48.48
N GLN A 16 -23.11 8.69 48.19
CA GLN A 16 -22.10 8.48 47.19
C GLN A 16 -22.64 9.09 45.88
N VAL A 17 -22.36 10.37 45.67
CA VAL A 17 -22.36 10.99 44.35
C VAL A 17 -21.17 10.42 43.59
N HIS A 18 -21.23 9.11 43.31
CA HIS A 18 -20.50 8.53 42.19
C HIS A 18 -21.21 8.99 40.91
N PRO A 19 -20.45 9.27 39.84
CA PRO A 19 -20.71 10.44 39.02
C PRO A 19 -21.63 10.07 37.86
N LEU A 20 -22.85 10.61 37.80
CA LEU A 20 -23.64 10.61 36.56
C LEU A 20 -22.81 11.14 35.37
N HIS A 21 -21.89 12.07 35.63
CA HIS A 21 -20.97 12.63 34.64
C HIS A 21 -20.00 11.59 34.04
N SER A 22 -19.54 10.59 34.79
CA SER A 22 -18.61 9.59 34.24
C SER A 22 -19.33 8.58 33.34
N VAL A 23 -20.58 8.24 33.65
CA VAL A 23 -21.41 7.37 32.81
C VAL A 23 -21.79 8.08 31.51
N TYR A 24 -22.22 9.35 31.57
CA TYR A 24 -22.53 10.15 30.38
C TYR A 24 -21.31 10.38 29.49
N ALA A 25 -20.15 10.69 30.08
CA ALA A 25 -18.90 10.85 29.34
C ALA A 25 -18.47 9.55 28.64
N GLN A 26 -18.63 8.39 29.30
CA GLN A 26 -18.32 7.08 28.74
C GLN A 26 -19.26 6.69 27.59
N GLU A 27 -20.56 6.95 27.72
CA GLU A 27 -21.54 6.72 26.65
C GLU A 27 -21.27 7.60 25.43
N GLN A 28 -20.96 8.89 25.64
CA GLN A 28 -20.63 9.81 24.57
C GLN A 28 -19.33 9.41 23.84
N GLN A 29 -18.31 8.96 24.58
CA GLN A 29 -17.07 8.43 24.00
C GLN A 29 -17.33 7.17 23.17
N LEU A 30 -18.15 6.25 23.67
CA LEU A 30 -18.55 5.04 22.93
C LEU A 30 -19.29 5.42 21.63
N LYS A 31 -20.23 6.36 21.70
CA LYS A 31 -20.98 6.83 20.53
C LYS A 31 -20.06 7.48 19.49
N HIS A 32 -19.12 8.33 19.91
CA HIS A 32 -18.14 8.92 18.99
C HIS A 32 -17.25 7.86 18.33
N LYS A 33 -16.84 6.83 19.09
CA LYS A 33 -16.08 5.70 18.54
C LYS A 33 -16.87 4.96 17.46
N LEU A 34 -18.13 4.61 17.73
CA LEU A 34 -18.99 3.91 16.77
C LEU A 34 -19.27 4.76 15.51
N ILE A 35 -19.46 6.07 15.66
CA ILE A 35 -19.60 6.99 14.52
C ILE A 35 -18.32 7.02 13.68
N LYS A 36 -17.14 7.12 14.32
CA LYS A 36 -15.85 7.05 13.63
C LYS A 36 -15.72 5.74 12.85
N GLU A 37 -15.94 4.60 13.50
CA GLU A 37 -15.82 3.27 12.87
C GLU A 37 -16.79 3.11 11.70
N THR A 38 -18.03 3.57 11.85
CA THR A 38 -19.04 3.54 10.78
C THR A 38 -18.63 4.40 9.58
N LEU A 39 -18.09 5.60 9.82
CA LEU A 39 -17.57 6.46 8.75
C LEU A 39 -16.40 5.79 8.02
N LEU A 40 -15.46 5.21 8.76
CA LEU A 40 -14.30 4.52 8.17
C LEU A 40 -14.72 3.31 7.33
N LEU A 41 -15.67 2.51 7.81
CA LEU A 41 -16.24 1.40 7.04
C LEU A 41 -16.94 1.89 5.76
N THR A 42 -17.67 3.00 5.85
CA THR A 42 -18.36 3.61 4.70
C THR A 42 -17.36 4.08 3.64
N LEU A 43 -16.22 4.63 4.07
CA LEU A 43 -15.17 5.14 3.18
C LEU A 43 -14.20 4.06 2.70
N ASN A 44 -14.23 2.85 3.27
CA ASN A 44 -13.21 1.83 3.03
C ASN A 44 -13.03 1.52 1.54
N HIS A 45 -14.13 1.32 0.80
CA HIS A 45 -14.04 1.03 -0.63
C HIS A 45 -13.31 2.12 -1.43
N GLU A 46 -13.59 3.40 -1.15
CA GLU A 46 -12.93 4.51 -1.83
C GLU A 46 -11.47 4.68 -1.37
N ILE A 47 -11.14 4.34 -0.11
CA ILE A 47 -9.75 4.28 0.38
C ILE A 47 -8.96 3.22 -0.39
N GLU A 48 -9.46 1.97 -0.44
CA GLU A 48 -8.82 0.87 -1.17
C GLU A 48 -8.59 1.25 -2.63
N LYS A 49 -9.63 1.76 -3.29
CA LYS A 49 -9.58 2.18 -4.69
C LYS A 49 -8.58 3.32 -4.93
N THR A 50 -8.51 4.29 -4.03
CA THR A 50 -7.58 5.43 -4.16
C THR A 50 -6.14 4.97 -4.02
N ILE A 51 -5.84 4.18 -2.98
CA ILE A 51 -4.50 3.62 -2.73
C ILE A 51 -4.10 2.73 -3.90
N PHE A 52 -5.03 1.88 -4.37
CA PHE A 52 -4.82 1.03 -5.52
C PHE A 52 -4.51 1.85 -6.79
N ASN A 53 -5.26 2.91 -7.09
CA ASN A 53 -5.02 3.73 -8.26
C ASN A 53 -3.64 4.41 -8.26
N TYR A 54 -3.09 4.71 -7.07
CA TYR A 54 -1.75 5.26 -6.94
C TYR A 54 -0.67 4.19 -7.13
N TYR A 55 -0.75 3.08 -6.39
CA TYR A 55 0.30 2.06 -6.41
C TYR A 55 0.21 1.11 -7.60
N GLY A 56 -0.97 0.94 -8.21
CA GLY A 56 -1.25 -0.06 -9.23
C GLY A 56 -1.29 -1.51 -8.72
N GLU A 57 -1.19 -1.70 -7.41
CA GLU A 57 -1.20 -2.98 -6.69
C GLU A 57 -1.94 -2.81 -5.35
N VAL A 58 -2.32 -3.92 -4.75
CA VAL A 58 -2.99 -3.91 -3.44
C VAL A 58 -1.98 -3.64 -2.34
N LYS A 59 -2.23 -2.62 -1.52
CA LYS A 59 -1.53 -2.39 -0.24
C LYS A 59 -2.45 -2.74 0.92
N GLN A 60 -1.88 -3.31 1.97
CA GLN A 60 -2.60 -3.53 3.21
C GLN A 60 -2.57 -2.28 4.08
N TYR A 61 -3.63 -2.06 4.85
CA TYR A 61 -3.70 -1.05 5.89
C TYR A 61 -4.71 -1.49 6.96
N SER A 62 -4.62 -0.89 8.14
CA SER A 62 -5.52 -1.17 9.26
C SER A 62 -6.54 -0.05 9.38
N LEU A 63 -7.84 -0.38 9.31
CA LEU A 63 -8.92 0.59 9.55
C LEU A 63 -8.82 1.24 10.93
N TYR A 64 -8.31 0.51 11.93
CA TYR A 64 -8.17 1.02 13.30
C TYR A 64 -7.10 2.11 13.42
N ASP A 65 -6.08 2.06 12.55
CA ASP A 65 -4.93 2.98 12.57
C ASP A 65 -5.15 4.20 11.68
N ILE A 66 -6.33 4.32 11.05
CA ILE A 66 -6.69 5.48 10.25
C ILE A 66 -6.98 6.68 11.15
N GLU A 67 -6.30 7.78 10.84
CA GLU A 67 -6.50 9.06 11.48
C GLU A 67 -7.43 9.93 10.63
N ILE A 68 -8.50 10.42 11.23
CA ILE A 68 -9.30 11.51 10.65
C ILE A 68 -8.62 12.80 11.05
N VAL A 69 -7.95 13.45 10.11
CA VAL A 69 -7.19 14.68 10.32
C VAL A 69 -8.12 15.88 10.44
N ASN A 70 -9.15 15.95 9.58
CA ASN A 70 -10.13 17.02 9.60
C ASN A 70 -11.47 16.55 9.01
N ILE A 71 -12.58 17.10 9.52
CA ILE A 71 -13.90 17.06 8.88
C ILE A 71 -14.46 18.47 8.91
N GLU A 72 -14.72 19.03 7.75
CA GLU A 72 -15.40 20.31 7.60
C GLU A 72 -16.68 20.16 6.79
N LYS A 73 -17.70 20.95 7.12
CA LYS A 73 -18.96 21.00 6.36
C LYS A 73 -19.07 22.36 5.68
N VAL A 74 -19.16 22.34 4.35
CA VAL A 74 -19.29 23.54 3.51
C VAL A 74 -20.53 23.36 2.63
N ASN A 75 -21.54 24.22 2.81
CA ASN A 75 -22.77 24.23 2.00
C ASN A 75 -23.44 22.84 1.85
N GLY A 76 -23.49 22.05 2.94
CA GLY A 76 -24.10 20.71 2.91
C GLY A 76 -23.17 19.59 2.44
N THR A 77 -21.98 19.91 1.94
CA THR A 77 -20.93 18.94 1.56
C THR A 77 -19.95 18.76 2.72
N PHE A 78 -19.52 17.52 2.98
CA PHE A 78 -18.44 17.21 3.91
C PHE A 78 -17.12 17.06 3.16
N ILE A 79 -16.08 17.75 3.62
CA ILE A 79 -14.70 17.53 3.19
C ILE A 79 -13.97 16.81 4.32
N ILE A 80 -13.51 15.61 4.03
CA ILE A 80 -12.96 14.69 5.03
C ILE A 80 -11.50 14.43 4.65
N LYS A 81 -10.57 14.87 5.49
CA LYS A 81 -9.14 14.61 5.31
C LYS A 81 -8.72 13.49 6.25
N MET A 82 -8.11 12.45 5.68
CA MET A 82 -7.72 11.24 6.38
C MET A 82 -6.25 10.93 6.14
N ARG A 83 -5.64 10.23 7.08
CA ARG A 83 -4.30 9.68 6.96
C ARG A 83 -4.35 8.18 7.18
N VAL A 84 -3.78 7.44 6.23
CA VAL A 84 -3.76 5.98 6.18
C VAL A 84 -2.31 5.51 6.13
N HIS A 85 -1.95 4.55 6.97
CA HIS A 85 -0.62 3.93 6.94
C HIS A 85 -0.70 2.59 6.21
N THR A 86 0.01 2.46 5.09
CA THR A 86 0.04 1.27 4.24
C THR A 86 1.28 0.42 4.46
N PHE A 87 1.18 -0.87 4.18
CA PHE A 87 2.26 -1.86 4.25
C PHE A 87 2.06 -2.97 3.19
N ASN A 88 3.12 -3.71 2.90
CA ASN A 88 3.10 -4.79 1.90
C ASN A 88 2.72 -6.15 2.50
N ASP A 89 3.43 -6.55 3.54
CA ASP A 89 3.24 -7.82 4.28
C ASP A 89 2.97 -7.54 5.75
N ALA A 90 2.97 -8.57 6.62
CA ALA A 90 2.70 -8.57 8.06
C ALA A 90 3.38 -7.45 8.87
N HIS A 91 2.95 -6.21 8.62
CA HIS A 91 3.53 -4.95 9.04
C HIS A 91 5.05 -4.84 8.89
N ASN A 92 5.65 -5.30 7.78
CA ASN A 92 7.07 -5.03 7.49
C ASN A 92 7.22 -3.81 6.55
N PRO A 93 8.31 -3.02 6.66
CA PRO A 93 8.63 -1.98 5.68
C PRO A 93 8.74 -2.54 4.25
N PRO A 94 8.56 -1.71 3.21
CA PRO A 94 8.34 -0.27 3.28
C PRO A 94 6.89 0.10 3.65
N TYR A 95 6.76 1.15 4.45
CA TYR A 95 5.47 1.76 4.78
C TYR A 95 5.20 3.00 3.94
N GLY A 96 3.93 3.22 3.62
CA GLY A 96 3.44 4.45 3.02
C GLY A 96 2.54 5.19 3.99
N LYS A 97 2.60 6.52 3.98
CA LYS A 97 1.69 7.40 4.72
C LYS A 97 0.89 8.23 3.74
N GLU A 98 -0.35 7.80 3.56
CA GLU A 98 -1.24 8.33 2.54
C GLU A 98 -2.16 9.37 3.15
N THR A 99 -2.19 10.56 2.58
CA THR A 99 -3.16 11.59 2.95
C THR A 99 -4.21 11.70 1.85
N ILE A 100 -5.45 11.33 2.19
CA ILE A 100 -6.57 11.31 1.25
C ILE A 100 -7.60 12.36 1.69
N THR A 101 -8.04 13.20 0.76
CA THR A 101 -9.13 14.14 0.98
C THR A 101 -10.33 13.71 0.18
N PHE A 102 -11.44 13.43 0.86
CA PHE A 102 -12.72 13.07 0.25
C PHE A 102 -13.70 14.23 0.28
N LYS A 103 -14.56 14.29 -0.73
CA LYS A 103 -15.82 15.02 -0.76
C LYS A 103 -16.96 14.02 -0.55
N MET A 104 -17.86 14.30 0.38
CA MET A 104 -19.05 13.50 0.62
C MET A 104 -20.30 14.39 0.63
N ASP A 105 -21.25 14.09 -0.25
CA ASP A 105 -22.54 14.80 -0.37
C ASP A 105 -23.67 13.83 -0.77
N GLY A 106 -24.81 14.37 -1.24
CA GLY A 106 -25.95 13.57 -1.67
C GLY A 106 -25.71 12.71 -2.91
N GLU A 107 -24.62 12.93 -3.65
CA GLU A 107 -24.23 12.14 -4.82
C GLU A 107 -23.32 10.96 -4.45
N GLY A 108 -22.74 10.97 -3.24
CA GLY A 108 -21.86 9.92 -2.72
C GLY A 108 -20.51 10.47 -2.29
N VAL A 109 -19.47 9.65 -2.49
CA VAL A 109 -18.09 9.96 -2.08
C VAL A 109 -17.21 10.09 -3.31
N SER A 110 -16.35 11.12 -3.34
CA SER A 110 -15.34 11.31 -4.38
C SER A 110 -14.02 11.78 -3.77
N VAL A 111 -12.91 11.47 -4.45
CA VAL A 111 -11.56 11.87 -4.03
C VAL A 111 -11.26 13.27 -4.59
N ILE A 112 -10.88 14.19 -3.71
CA ILE A 112 -10.39 15.53 -4.09
C ILE A 112 -8.88 15.49 -4.33
N SER A 113 -8.14 14.85 -3.42
CA SER A 113 -6.68 14.83 -3.49
C SER A 113 -6.12 13.59 -2.81
N PHE A 114 -4.98 13.13 -3.32
CA PHE A 114 -4.17 12.08 -2.74
C PHE A 114 -2.72 12.54 -2.65
N GLN A 115 -2.08 12.34 -1.51
CA GLN A 115 -0.66 12.64 -1.28
C GLN A 115 0.00 11.44 -0.63
N HIS A 116 1.11 10.98 -1.20
CA HIS A 116 1.89 9.88 -0.69
C HIS A 116 3.20 10.35 -0.06
N GLU A 117 3.51 9.80 1.11
CA GLU A 117 4.77 9.98 1.83
C GLU A 117 5.33 8.61 2.22
N GLY A 118 6.23 8.08 1.39
CA GLY A 118 6.95 6.82 1.66
C GLY A 118 8.05 6.97 2.71
N ASP A 119 8.29 5.91 3.47
CA ASP A 119 9.35 5.87 4.48
C ASP A 119 10.77 5.82 3.88
N GLU A 120 11.78 5.86 4.75
CA GLU A 120 13.18 5.78 4.32
C GLU A 120 13.53 4.45 3.64
N TRP A 121 12.83 3.36 3.97
CA TRP A 121 13.01 2.06 3.32
C TRP A 121 12.47 2.07 1.90
N GLU A 122 11.30 2.67 1.67
CA GLU A 122 10.71 2.81 0.33
C GLU A 122 11.65 3.59 -0.57
N LYS A 123 12.19 4.72 -0.08
CA LYS A 123 13.19 5.51 -0.81
C LYS A 123 14.45 4.71 -1.11
N LYS A 124 14.95 3.93 -0.15
CA LYS A 124 16.13 3.09 -0.31
C LYS A 124 15.91 1.98 -1.33
N ILE A 125 14.75 1.31 -1.27
CA ILE A 125 14.33 0.27 -2.21
C ILE A 125 14.20 0.87 -3.61
N ASN A 126 13.46 1.97 -3.76
CA ASN A 126 13.29 2.65 -5.04
C ASN A 126 14.63 3.08 -5.66
N THR A 127 15.53 3.65 -4.85
CA THR A 127 16.88 4.04 -5.29
C THR A 127 17.68 2.83 -5.75
N PHE A 128 17.65 1.74 -4.97
CA PHE A 128 18.35 0.51 -5.31
C PHE A 128 17.84 -0.11 -6.61
N TYR A 129 16.53 -0.34 -6.73
CA TYR A 129 15.94 -0.93 -7.93
C TYR A 129 16.15 -0.04 -9.17
N ASN A 130 15.95 1.28 -9.06
CA ASN A 130 16.16 2.20 -10.18
C ASN A 130 17.62 2.19 -10.66
N ARG A 131 18.59 2.19 -9.74
CA ARG A 131 20.01 2.07 -10.09
C ARG A 131 20.30 0.77 -10.82
N VAL A 132 19.84 -0.37 -10.29
CA VAL A 132 20.14 -1.68 -10.88
C VAL A 132 19.47 -1.86 -12.24
N ILE A 133 18.24 -1.36 -12.40
CA ILE A 133 17.52 -1.40 -13.67
C ILE A 133 18.19 -0.51 -14.71
N PHE A 134 18.59 0.70 -14.34
CA PHE A 134 19.36 1.59 -15.21
C PHE A 134 20.69 0.98 -15.68
N GLU A 135 21.38 0.23 -14.81
CA GLU A 135 22.58 -0.51 -15.21
C GLU A 135 22.28 -1.61 -16.23
N ILE A 136 21.14 -2.30 -16.11
CA ILE A 136 20.69 -3.30 -17.10
C ILE A 136 20.36 -2.60 -18.42
N GLU A 137 19.56 -1.53 -18.40
CA GLU A 137 19.22 -0.74 -19.59
C GLU A 137 20.47 -0.30 -20.35
N LYS A 138 21.46 0.27 -19.63
CA LYS A 138 22.75 0.65 -20.21
C LYS A 138 23.52 -0.52 -20.78
N ALA A 139 23.58 -1.65 -20.07
CA ALA A 139 24.30 -2.83 -20.53
C ALA A 139 23.75 -3.36 -21.86
N PHE A 140 22.43 -3.22 -22.08
CA PHE A 140 21.74 -3.67 -23.28
C PHE A 140 21.44 -2.56 -24.31
N ASN A 141 21.83 -1.32 -24.03
CA ASN A 141 21.53 -0.15 -24.86
C ASN A 141 20.02 0.02 -25.13
N LEU A 142 19.21 -0.14 -24.08
CA LEU A 142 17.75 0.01 -24.13
C LEU A 142 17.33 1.45 -23.83
N GLN A 143 16.26 1.90 -24.47
CA GLN A 143 15.60 3.20 -24.23
C GLN A 143 14.15 2.95 -23.83
N LEU A 144 13.88 2.92 -22.52
CA LEU A 144 12.61 2.46 -21.95
C LEU A 144 11.75 3.59 -21.38
N GLU A 145 12.13 4.85 -21.58
CA GLU A 145 11.48 6.02 -20.98
C GLU A 145 10.02 6.18 -21.42
N THR A 146 9.69 5.69 -22.62
CA THR A 146 8.32 5.74 -23.18
C THR A 146 7.50 4.49 -22.89
N TYR A 147 8.07 3.49 -22.20
CA TYR A 147 7.39 2.24 -21.86
C TYR A 147 6.68 2.38 -20.52
N LYS A 148 5.54 1.71 -20.36
CA LYS A 148 4.89 1.57 -19.07
C LYS A 148 5.62 0.48 -18.27
N LYS A 149 6.13 0.86 -17.10
CA LYS A 149 6.81 -0.03 -16.15
C LYS A 149 5.78 -0.72 -15.24
N TYR A 150 5.95 -2.02 -15.02
CA TYR A 150 5.20 -2.84 -14.08
C TYR A 150 6.14 -3.71 -13.26
N ASN A 151 6.00 -3.69 -11.93
CA ASN A 151 6.56 -4.75 -11.07
C ASN A 151 5.68 -6.02 -11.19
N ASN A 152 6.04 -7.06 -10.44
CA ASN A 152 5.34 -8.34 -10.47
C ASN A 152 3.89 -8.21 -9.99
N GLU A 153 3.68 -7.53 -8.88
CA GLU A 153 2.40 -7.41 -8.17
C GLU A 153 1.41 -6.58 -8.99
N GLN A 154 1.85 -5.43 -9.53
CA GLN A 154 1.08 -4.58 -10.45
C GLN A 154 0.66 -5.35 -11.69
N LEU A 155 1.55 -6.18 -12.24
CA LEU A 155 1.26 -6.94 -13.44
C LEU A 155 0.31 -8.11 -13.17
N LEU A 156 0.49 -8.82 -12.05
CA LEU A 156 -0.42 -9.88 -11.61
C LEU A 156 -1.83 -9.32 -11.43
N TYR A 157 -1.95 -8.19 -10.74
CA TYR A 157 -3.22 -7.51 -10.59
C TYR A 157 -3.83 -7.10 -11.94
N LYS A 158 -3.02 -6.53 -12.85
CA LYS A 158 -3.50 -6.20 -14.20
C LYS A 158 -4.00 -7.42 -14.97
N ALA A 159 -3.36 -8.57 -14.81
CA ALA A 159 -3.81 -9.81 -15.42
C ALA A 159 -5.17 -10.29 -14.87
N ASP A 160 -5.45 -10.06 -13.59
CA ASP A 160 -6.76 -10.39 -12.99
C ASP A 160 -7.88 -9.51 -13.55
N GLN A 161 -7.59 -8.24 -13.85
CA GLN A 161 -8.57 -7.31 -14.41
C GLN A 161 -8.68 -7.39 -15.94
N GLN A 162 -7.59 -7.75 -16.63
CA GLN A 162 -7.47 -7.67 -18.09
C GLN A 162 -6.81 -8.93 -18.64
N ASN A 163 -7.61 -9.76 -19.33
CA ASN A 163 -7.16 -11.05 -19.86
C ASN A 163 -5.92 -10.95 -20.76
N ASN A 164 -5.72 -9.84 -21.47
CA ASN A 164 -4.59 -9.64 -22.37
C ASN A 164 -3.23 -9.45 -21.66
N TYR A 165 -3.20 -9.29 -20.32
CA TYR A 165 -1.98 -9.28 -19.52
C TYR A 165 -1.67 -10.63 -18.86
N LYS A 166 -2.60 -11.60 -18.94
CA LYS A 166 -2.46 -12.91 -18.28
C LYS A 166 -1.27 -13.70 -18.80
N SER A 167 -1.07 -13.71 -20.12
CA SER A 167 0.08 -14.35 -20.76
C SER A 167 1.41 -13.71 -20.32
N LEU A 168 1.48 -12.37 -20.21
CA LEU A 168 2.67 -11.68 -19.72
C LEU A 168 2.95 -11.97 -18.24
N SER A 169 1.91 -11.94 -17.40
CA SER A 169 2.02 -12.32 -15.98
C SER A 169 2.49 -13.76 -15.82
N ASN A 170 2.00 -14.70 -16.63
CA ASN A 170 2.47 -16.08 -16.62
C ASN A 170 3.97 -16.21 -16.96
N ILE A 171 4.48 -15.43 -17.92
CA ILE A 171 5.93 -15.40 -18.21
C ILE A 171 6.72 -14.97 -16.97
N ILE A 172 6.25 -13.95 -16.27
CA ILE A 172 6.89 -13.41 -15.06
C ILE A 172 6.87 -14.41 -13.90
N VAL A 173 5.74 -15.10 -13.70
CA VAL A 173 5.61 -16.18 -12.72
C VAL A 173 6.62 -17.28 -13.03
N ARG A 174 6.72 -17.72 -14.30
CA ARG A 174 7.68 -18.75 -14.71
C ARG A 174 9.13 -18.33 -14.51
N ILE A 175 9.51 -17.11 -14.88
CA ILE A 175 10.86 -16.60 -14.60
C ILE A 175 11.14 -16.65 -13.10
N THR A 176 10.19 -16.21 -12.28
CA THR A 176 10.36 -16.17 -10.82
C THR A 176 10.50 -17.57 -10.23
N THR A 177 9.67 -18.53 -10.64
CA THR A 177 9.60 -19.86 -10.04
C THR A 177 10.59 -20.86 -10.63
N GLU A 178 10.86 -20.80 -11.93
CA GLU A 178 11.72 -21.74 -12.66
C GLU A 178 13.18 -21.27 -12.73
N ILE A 179 13.43 -19.94 -12.78
CA ILE A 179 14.78 -19.38 -12.96
C ILE A 179 15.33 -18.82 -11.65
N LEU A 180 14.57 -17.94 -10.98
CA LEU A 180 15.11 -17.15 -9.87
C LEU A 180 14.95 -17.79 -8.50
N LYS A 181 13.99 -18.71 -8.32
CA LYS A 181 13.72 -19.34 -7.02
C LYS A 181 14.96 -19.99 -6.39
N ALA A 182 15.78 -20.66 -7.20
CA ALA A 182 17.02 -21.30 -6.74
C ALA A 182 18.16 -20.31 -6.47
N ASP A 183 18.08 -19.10 -7.02
CA ASP A 183 19.08 -18.05 -6.84
C ASP A 183 18.88 -17.31 -5.50
N ILE A 184 17.67 -17.26 -4.94
CA ILE A 184 17.35 -16.48 -3.73
C ILE A 184 18.12 -17.02 -2.51
N SER A 185 18.84 -16.14 -1.81
CA SER A 185 19.55 -16.49 -0.57
C SER A 185 19.41 -15.42 0.51
N SER A 186 19.29 -15.86 1.76
CA SER A 186 19.33 -15.01 2.96
C SER A 186 20.78 -14.67 3.35
N PRO A 187 21.06 -13.53 4.02
CA PRO A 187 20.10 -12.52 4.52
C PRO A 187 19.86 -11.34 3.59
N TYR A 188 20.69 -11.15 2.57
CA TYR A 188 20.66 -9.97 1.71
C TYR A 188 20.06 -10.26 0.34
N LYS A 189 19.47 -9.23 -0.26
CA LYS A 189 18.93 -9.30 -1.60
C LYS A 189 20.05 -9.51 -2.61
N ASN A 190 19.99 -10.63 -3.31
CA ASN A 190 20.98 -11.05 -4.29
C ASN A 190 20.43 -11.14 -5.71
N ILE A 191 19.10 -11.08 -5.88
CA ILE A 191 18.43 -11.02 -7.18
C ILE A 191 17.66 -9.70 -7.35
N ILE A 192 17.31 -9.37 -8.59
CA ILE A 192 16.22 -8.43 -8.88
C ILE A 192 15.08 -9.24 -9.48
N THR A 193 13.90 -9.17 -8.87
CA THR A 193 12.68 -9.76 -9.42
C THR A 193 12.32 -9.13 -10.76
N PRO A 194 11.61 -9.85 -11.63
CA PRO A 194 11.29 -9.33 -12.96
C PRO A 194 10.55 -7.99 -12.93
N ILE A 195 10.95 -7.09 -13.83
CA ILE A 195 10.28 -5.81 -14.06
C ILE A 195 9.94 -5.75 -15.55
N SER A 196 8.65 -5.54 -15.85
CA SER A 196 8.14 -5.48 -17.21
C SER A 196 8.05 -4.05 -17.70
N PHE A 197 8.39 -3.83 -18.96
CA PHE A 197 8.25 -2.58 -19.69
C PHE A 197 7.43 -2.84 -20.94
N VAL A 198 6.27 -2.19 -21.08
CA VAL A 198 5.30 -2.47 -22.14
C VAL A 198 5.00 -1.21 -22.95
N LYS A 199 5.03 -1.32 -24.28
CA LYS A 199 4.67 -0.25 -25.23
C LYS A 199 3.99 -0.85 -26.46
N GLY A 200 2.67 -0.65 -26.57
CA GLY A 200 1.87 -1.30 -27.62
C GLY A 200 1.97 -2.81 -27.51
N ASP A 201 2.33 -3.47 -28.61
CA ASP A 201 2.47 -4.93 -28.71
C ASP A 201 3.92 -5.41 -28.50
N GLN A 202 4.80 -4.55 -28.00
CA GLN A 202 6.19 -4.86 -27.69
C GLN A 202 6.51 -4.59 -26.22
N GLY A 203 7.47 -5.34 -25.68
CA GLY A 203 7.93 -5.14 -24.32
C GLY A 203 9.25 -5.81 -23.99
N TYR A 204 9.73 -5.49 -22.80
CA TYR A 204 10.94 -6.08 -22.22
C TYR A 204 10.69 -6.52 -20.80
N ILE A 205 11.30 -7.62 -20.39
CA ILE A 205 11.34 -8.06 -18.99
C ILE A 205 12.79 -8.03 -18.55
N LEU A 206 13.09 -7.20 -17.56
CA LEU A 206 14.42 -7.02 -17.01
C LEU A 206 14.51 -7.70 -15.64
N PHE A 207 15.58 -8.46 -15.39
CA PHE A 207 15.89 -9.01 -14.08
C PHE A 207 17.38 -9.25 -13.89
N LYS A 208 17.79 -9.52 -12.65
CA LYS A 208 19.18 -9.83 -12.29
C LYS A 208 19.26 -11.10 -11.46
N ARG A 209 20.21 -11.97 -11.84
CA ARG A 209 20.51 -13.23 -11.15
C ARG A 209 21.52 -13.05 -10.01
N ALA A 210 21.56 -14.01 -9.10
CA ALA A 210 22.47 -14.00 -7.94
C ALA A 210 23.95 -14.01 -8.30
N ASP A 211 24.30 -14.57 -9.46
CA ASP A 211 25.66 -14.56 -9.99
C ASP A 211 26.08 -13.22 -10.61
N GLY A 212 25.17 -12.24 -10.67
CA GLY A 212 25.41 -10.91 -11.24
C GLY A 212 25.02 -10.78 -12.70
N ARG A 213 24.52 -11.83 -13.37
CA ARG A 213 24.04 -11.72 -14.74
C ARG A 213 22.81 -10.80 -14.84
N ASN A 214 22.90 -9.85 -15.77
CA ASN A 214 21.78 -9.05 -16.24
C ASN A 214 21.05 -9.83 -17.31
N VAL A 215 19.72 -9.96 -17.20
CA VAL A 215 18.91 -10.67 -18.18
C VAL A 215 17.82 -9.75 -18.72
N VAL A 216 17.65 -9.78 -20.03
CA VAL A 216 16.58 -9.09 -20.76
C VAL A 216 15.85 -10.13 -21.59
N CYS A 217 14.54 -10.23 -21.37
CA CYS A 217 13.64 -10.94 -22.30
C CYS A 217 12.95 -9.91 -23.18
N THR A 218 13.04 -10.07 -24.50
CA THR A 218 12.17 -9.36 -25.44
C THR A 218 10.85 -10.13 -25.52
N VAL A 219 9.74 -9.43 -25.31
CA VAL A 219 8.40 -10.00 -25.42
C VAL A 219 7.59 -9.25 -26.45
N GLU A 220 6.79 -9.99 -27.21
CA GLU A 220 5.87 -9.43 -28.20
C GLU A 220 4.48 -10.02 -28.01
N LYS A 221 3.48 -9.23 -28.36
CA LYS A 221 2.07 -9.57 -28.24
C LYS A 221 1.51 -9.92 -29.62
N GLU A 222 1.00 -11.13 -29.75
CA GLU A 222 0.35 -11.63 -30.96
C GLU A 222 -0.99 -12.27 -30.57
N ASN A 223 -2.08 -11.90 -31.27
CA ASN A 223 -3.42 -12.45 -31.02
C ASN A 223 -3.83 -12.36 -29.53
N ASP A 224 -3.58 -11.21 -28.92
CA ASP A 224 -3.80 -10.97 -27.48
C ASP A 224 -2.95 -11.78 -26.49
N GLU A 225 -1.94 -12.50 -26.97
CA GLU A 225 -1.02 -13.26 -26.14
C GLU A 225 0.42 -12.76 -26.23
N TRP A 226 1.02 -12.50 -25.07
CA TRP A 226 2.44 -12.19 -24.95
C TRP A 226 3.29 -13.45 -25.01
N LYS A 227 4.38 -13.40 -25.79
CA LYS A 227 5.35 -14.48 -25.93
C LYS A 227 6.76 -13.93 -25.77
N VAL A 228 7.67 -14.77 -25.26
CA VAL A 228 9.10 -14.45 -25.25
C VAL A 228 9.65 -14.72 -26.65
N VAL A 229 10.14 -13.67 -27.31
CA VAL A 229 10.79 -13.76 -28.63
C VAL A 229 12.27 -14.06 -28.46
N GLU A 230 12.90 -13.45 -27.45
CA GLU A 230 14.33 -13.56 -27.22
C GLU A 230 14.65 -13.43 -25.73
N MET A 231 15.68 -14.13 -25.26
CA MET A 231 16.22 -13.98 -23.91
C MET A 231 17.74 -13.86 -23.99
N ASN A 232 18.24 -12.68 -23.65
CA ASN A 232 19.67 -12.35 -23.69
C ASN A 232 20.21 -12.09 -22.29
N TYR A 233 21.49 -12.42 -22.09
CA TYR A 233 22.18 -12.13 -20.84
C TYR A 233 23.52 -11.46 -21.07
N LYS A 234 23.92 -10.62 -20.11
CA LYS A 234 25.24 -9.99 -20.04
C LYS A 234 25.79 -10.11 -18.62
N THR A 235 27.09 -10.36 -18.50
CA THR A 235 27.75 -10.38 -17.20
C THR A 235 27.70 -8.99 -16.59
N GLY A 236 27.22 -8.90 -15.35
CA GLY A 236 27.18 -7.69 -14.54
C GLY A 236 27.86 -7.90 -13.20
N LYS A 237 27.75 -6.90 -12.32
CA LYS A 237 28.20 -6.99 -10.94
C LYS A 237 27.16 -7.73 -10.10
N LYS A 238 27.62 -8.55 -9.15
CA LYS A 238 26.77 -9.09 -8.09
C LYS A 238 26.18 -7.95 -7.26
N LEU A 239 24.97 -8.15 -6.74
CA LEU A 239 24.35 -7.20 -5.83
C LEU A 239 25.13 -7.15 -4.50
N GLY A 240 25.23 -5.95 -3.94
CA GLY A 240 25.80 -5.74 -2.61
C GLY A 240 24.81 -6.05 -1.49
N SER A 241 25.30 -6.04 -0.25
CA SER A 241 24.51 -6.26 0.96
C SER A 241 23.70 -5.02 1.38
N GLU A 242 22.92 -4.44 0.47
CA GLU A 242 22.25 -3.14 0.66
C GLU A 242 20.81 -3.28 1.20
N LEU A 243 20.11 -4.33 0.78
CA LEU A 243 18.73 -4.64 1.16
C LEU A 243 18.63 -6.06 1.72
N LEU A 244 17.64 -6.31 2.57
CA LEU A 244 17.32 -7.66 3.03
C LEU A 244 16.65 -8.45 1.89
N TRP A 245 16.79 -9.77 1.91
CA TRP A 245 16.39 -10.63 0.80
C TRP A 245 14.90 -10.52 0.41
N TYR A 246 14.04 -10.16 1.37
CA TYR A 246 12.59 -10.01 1.19
C TYR A 246 12.14 -8.59 0.78
N MET A 247 13.05 -7.61 0.75
CA MET A 247 12.76 -6.20 0.39
C MET A 247 12.81 -5.95 -1.12
#